data_AF-A0A966J6L1-F1
#
_entry.id   AF-A0A966J6L1-F1
#
_cell.length_a   1.000
_cell.length_b   1.000
_cell.length_c   1.000
_cell.angle_alpha   90.00
_cell.angle_beta   90.00
_cell.angle_gamma   90.00
#
_symmetry.space_group_name_H-M   'P 1'
#
loop_
_entity.id
_entity.type
_entity.pdbx_description
1 polymer ?
#
loop_
_entity_poly.entity_id
_entity_poly.type
_entity_poly.pdbx_seq_one_letter_code
_entity_poly.pdbx_strand_id
1 'polypeptide(L)'
;GEIPISLDLKDDAALEPLLAVIGDHRPERIWLCHPSAETVTSLADRGLDLRVVHSTRVDRMAGGPERWMARLASHGVAAVNLRHDDWNGGLVTMAHRFGLLAFGWDLQHDHVLQSGLLMGLDAVYSDRADLMVEVAEREIGRSR
;
A
#
# COMPACT_ATOMS: atom_id res chain seq x y z
N GLY A 1 14.32 1.90 -13.61
CA GLY A 1 13.07 2.37 -14.24
C GLY A 1 12.66 3.74 -13.72
N GLU A 2 11.49 4.25 -14.14
CA GLU A 2 10.87 5.42 -13.50
C GLU A 2 10.32 5.06 -12.11
N ILE A 3 10.41 5.99 -11.15
CA ILE A 3 10.10 5.74 -9.73
C ILE A 3 8.58 5.94 -9.47
N PRO A 4 7.84 4.94 -8.97
CA PRO A 4 6.45 5.12 -8.54
C PRO A 4 6.32 6.12 -7.39
N ILE A 5 5.22 6.85 -7.31
CA ILE A 5 4.97 7.85 -6.24
C ILE A 5 3.82 7.37 -5.38
N SER A 6 4.11 7.10 -4.10
CA SER A 6 3.09 6.87 -3.08
C SER A 6 2.67 8.19 -2.46
N LEU A 7 1.38 8.53 -2.56
CA LEU A 7 0.81 9.78 -2.06
C LEU A 7 -0.21 9.48 -0.97
N ASP A 8 0.04 9.98 0.24
CA ASP A 8 -0.84 9.83 1.38
C ASP A 8 -1.75 11.05 1.51
N LEU A 9 -3.03 10.89 1.14
CA LEU A 9 -4.02 11.96 1.22
C LEU A 9 -4.47 12.14 2.68
N LYS A 10 -4.15 13.31 3.24
CA LYS A 10 -4.42 13.65 4.65
C LYS A 10 -5.73 14.42 4.87
N ASP A 11 -6.28 15.01 3.82
CA ASP A 11 -7.50 15.83 3.87
C ASP A 11 -8.41 15.49 2.69
N ASP A 12 -9.61 15.02 2.97
CA ASP A 12 -10.62 14.64 1.98
C ASP A 12 -10.97 15.81 1.05
N ALA A 13 -10.91 17.06 1.54
CA ALA A 13 -11.19 18.25 0.74
C ALA A 13 -10.15 18.47 -0.38
N ALA A 14 -8.95 17.91 -0.23
CA ALA A 14 -7.90 17.98 -1.23
C ALA A 14 -8.01 16.91 -2.33
N LEU A 15 -8.94 15.95 -2.22
CA LEU A 15 -9.04 14.83 -3.15
C LEU A 15 -9.27 15.28 -4.60
N GLU A 16 -10.35 15.99 -4.89
CA GLU A 16 -10.66 16.40 -6.27
C GLU A 16 -9.61 17.37 -6.85
N PRO A 17 -9.12 18.39 -6.11
CA PRO A 17 -7.99 19.20 -6.58
C PRO A 17 -6.74 18.37 -6.89
N LEU A 18 -6.41 17.38 -6.06
CA LEU A 18 -5.27 16.48 -6.28
C LEU A 18 -5.47 15.64 -7.54
N LEU A 19 -6.65 15.06 -7.74
CA LEU A 19 -6.96 14.26 -8.92
C LEU A 19 -6.87 15.08 -10.22
N ALA A 20 -7.29 16.35 -10.19
CA ALA A 20 -7.13 17.25 -11.33
C ALA A 20 -5.64 17.43 -11.70
N VAL A 21 -4.78 17.69 -10.71
CA VAL A 21 -3.33 17.84 -10.94
C VAL A 21 -2.71 16.52 -11.43
N ILE A 22 -3.07 15.39 -10.82
CA ILE A 22 -2.54 14.07 -11.22
C ILE A 22 -2.92 13.73 -12.67
N GLY A 23 -4.16 14.04 -13.08
CA GLY A 23 -4.69 13.74 -14.41
C GLY A 23 -3.92 14.42 -15.55
N ASP A 24 -3.38 15.61 -15.30
CA ASP A 24 -2.58 16.38 -16.28
C ASP A 24 -1.11 15.91 -16.38
N HIS A 25 -0.73 14.87 -15.65
CA HIS A 25 0.65 14.41 -15.53
C HIS A 25 0.82 12.93 -15.89
N ARG A 26 1.16 12.09 -14.90
CA ARG A 26 1.53 10.68 -15.03
C ARG A 26 0.74 9.88 -14.00
N PRO A 27 -0.61 9.81 -14.14
CA PRO A 27 -1.47 9.14 -13.18
C PRO A 27 -1.06 7.68 -12.96
N GLU A 28 -0.52 7.01 -14.00
CA GLU A 28 -0.14 5.61 -14.00
C GLU A 28 1.00 5.28 -13.03
N ARG A 29 1.70 6.31 -12.53
CA ARG A 29 2.78 6.20 -11.56
C ARG A 29 2.32 6.42 -10.12
N ILE A 30 1.09 6.88 -9.91
CA ILE A 30 0.58 7.23 -8.60
C ILE A 30 -0.01 6.01 -7.90
N TRP A 31 0.37 5.87 -6.63
CA TRP A 31 -0.25 5.01 -5.64
C TRP A 31 -0.90 5.91 -4.58
N LEU A 32 -2.21 6.15 -4.73
CA LEU A 32 -2.95 7.05 -3.85
C LEU A 32 -3.43 6.28 -2.60
N CYS A 33 -2.84 6.61 -1.46
CA CYS A 33 -3.14 6.03 -0.16
C CYS A 33 -4.25 6.81 0.54
N HIS A 34 -5.22 6.08 1.11
CA HIS A 34 -6.27 6.67 1.94
C HIS A 34 -6.76 5.70 3.03
N PRO A 35 -7.10 6.18 4.25
CA PRO A 35 -7.53 5.30 5.35
C PRO A 35 -9.00 4.91 5.34
N SER A 36 -9.88 5.70 4.72
CA SER A 36 -11.30 5.35 4.62
C SER A 36 -11.52 4.28 3.55
N ALA A 37 -12.13 3.15 3.94
CA ALA A 37 -12.54 2.09 3.01
C ALA A 37 -13.57 2.57 1.99
N GLU A 38 -14.50 3.45 2.40
CA GLU A 38 -15.52 4.02 1.51
C GLU A 38 -14.87 4.85 0.40
N THR A 39 -13.94 5.73 0.78
CA THR A 39 -13.21 6.57 -0.17
C THR A 39 -12.39 5.75 -1.15
N VAL A 40 -11.64 4.73 -0.69
CA VAL A 40 -10.83 3.91 -1.60
C VAL A 40 -11.67 3.05 -2.54
N THR A 41 -12.81 2.51 -2.09
CA THR A 41 -13.70 1.75 -2.98
C THR A 41 -14.35 2.66 -4.02
N SER A 42 -14.81 3.85 -3.60
CA SER A 42 -15.37 4.86 -4.51
C SER A 42 -14.35 5.34 -5.54
N LEU A 43 -13.09 5.55 -5.12
CA LEU A 43 -12.01 5.93 -6.03
C LEU A 43 -11.64 4.82 -7.01
N ALA A 44 -11.58 3.58 -6.55
CA ALA A 44 -11.26 2.45 -7.41
C ALA A 44 -12.36 2.21 -8.47
N ASP A 45 -13.64 2.35 -8.07
CA ASP A 45 -14.79 2.24 -8.98
C ASP A 45 -14.81 3.32 -10.09
N ARG A 46 -14.09 4.44 -9.93
CA ARG A 46 -13.95 5.47 -10.98
C ARG A 46 -13.11 5.02 -12.17
N GLY A 47 -12.33 3.93 -12.05
CA GLY A 47 -11.50 3.40 -13.14
C GLY A 47 -10.44 4.39 -13.64
N LEU A 48 -9.90 5.22 -12.74
CA LEU A 48 -8.82 6.15 -13.07
C LEU A 48 -7.53 5.38 -13.38
N ASP A 49 -6.65 5.95 -14.20
CA ASP A 49 -5.34 5.37 -14.53
C ASP A 49 -4.33 5.56 -13.38
N LEU A 50 -4.73 5.33 -12.12
CA LEU A 50 -3.88 5.37 -10.94
C LEU A 50 -4.17 4.15 -10.06
N ARG A 51 -3.26 3.83 -9.13
CA ARG A 51 -3.47 2.72 -8.19
C ARG A 51 -3.98 3.24 -6.86
N VAL A 52 -5.06 2.66 -6.36
CA VAL A 52 -5.64 3.01 -5.06
C VAL A 52 -5.11 2.06 -3.98
N VAL A 53 -4.70 2.61 -2.85
CA VAL A 53 -4.13 1.88 -1.71
C VAL A 53 -4.93 2.16 -0.45
N HIS A 54 -5.37 1.10 0.23
CA HIS A 54 -6.04 1.23 1.52
C HIS A 54 -5.01 1.21 2.65
N SER A 55 -4.72 2.37 3.23
CA SER A 55 -3.72 2.54 4.28
C SER A 55 -4.36 2.61 5.66
N THR A 56 -4.30 1.55 6.45
CA THR A 56 -5.09 1.43 7.68
C THR A 56 -4.38 0.60 8.77
N ARG A 57 -5.12 0.23 9.81
CA ARG A 57 -4.75 -0.75 10.84
C ARG A 57 -5.68 -1.97 10.74
N VAL A 58 -5.18 -3.15 11.10
CA VAL A 58 -5.94 -4.41 10.98
C VAL A 58 -7.19 -4.44 11.86
N ASP A 59 -7.13 -3.79 13.03
CA ASP A 59 -8.25 -3.67 13.97
C ASP A 59 -9.44 -2.85 13.43
N ARG A 60 -9.21 -2.03 12.39
CA ARG A 60 -10.25 -1.26 11.68
C ARG A 60 -10.98 -2.08 10.60
N MET A 61 -10.55 -3.31 10.33
CA MET A 61 -11.16 -4.18 9.31
C MET A 61 -12.40 -4.89 9.86
N ALA A 62 -13.54 -4.20 9.84
CA ALA A 62 -14.79 -4.74 10.36
C ALA A 62 -15.21 -6.03 9.62
N GLY A 63 -15.54 -7.07 10.38
CA GLY A 63 -15.87 -8.39 9.83
C GLY A 63 -14.64 -9.25 9.49
N GLY A 64 -13.44 -8.81 9.88
CA GLY A 64 -12.20 -9.57 9.79
C GLY A 64 -11.42 -9.30 8.49
N PRO A 65 -10.09 -9.51 8.51
CA PRO A 65 -9.22 -9.16 7.38
C PRO A 65 -9.57 -9.88 6.07
N GLU A 66 -10.02 -11.14 6.13
CA GLU A 66 -10.40 -11.92 4.93
C GLU A 66 -11.55 -11.27 4.16
N ARG A 67 -12.68 -11.03 4.84
CA ARG A 67 -13.85 -10.40 4.24
C ARG A 67 -13.53 -8.98 3.76
N TRP A 68 -12.69 -8.26 4.51
CA TRP A 68 -12.29 -6.90 4.18
C TRP A 68 -11.46 -6.85 2.90
N MET A 69 -10.40 -7.66 2.82
CA MET A 69 -9.54 -7.77 1.64
C MET A 69 -10.31 -8.23 0.41
N ALA A 70 -11.20 -9.22 0.55
CA ALA A 70 -12.07 -9.67 -0.53
C ALA A 70 -12.93 -8.53 -1.11
N ARG A 71 -13.50 -7.69 -0.23
CA ARG A 71 -14.28 -6.51 -0.64
C ARG A 71 -13.41 -5.48 -1.35
N LEU A 72 -12.24 -5.15 -0.81
CA LEU A 72 -11.34 -4.17 -1.45
C LEU A 72 -10.94 -4.63 -2.85
N ALA A 73 -10.58 -5.91 -2.99
CA ALA A 73 -10.24 -6.52 -4.27
C ALA A 73 -11.41 -6.48 -5.27
N SER A 74 -12.65 -6.70 -4.84
CA SER A 74 -13.81 -6.67 -5.74
C SER A 74 -14.09 -5.28 -6.33
N HIS A 75 -13.61 -4.21 -5.69
CA HIS A 75 -13.68 -2.83 -6.21
C HIS A 75 -12.45 -2.42 -7.03
N GLY A 76 -11.43 -3.28 -7.14
CA GLY A 76 -10.20 -2.96 -7.87
C GLY A 76 -9.18 -2.14 -7.08
N VAL A 77 -9.25 -2.12 -5.75
CA VAL A 77 -8.16 -1.58 -4.91
C VAL A 77 -6.89 -2.38 -5.18
N ALA A 78 -5.75 -1.70 -5.34
CA ALA A 78 -4.50 -2.35 -5.77
C ALA A 78 -3.69 -2.94 -4.61
N ALA A 79 -3.74 -2.31 -3.43
CA ALA A 79 -2.93 -2.71 -2.29
C ALA A 79 -3.60 -2.39 -0.95
N VAL A 80 -3.19 -3.13 0.07
CA VAL A 80 -3.45 -2.82 1.48
C VAL A 80 -2.13 -2.47 2.14
N ASN A 81 -2.11 -1.34 2.84
CA ASN A 81 -0.95 -0.84 3.57
C ASN A 81 -1.24 -0.83 5.07
N LEU A 82 -0.56 -1.69 5.84
CA LEU A 82 -0.71 -1.77 7.30
C LEU A 82 0.61 -1.43 8.00
N ARG A 83 0.54 -1.12 9.29
CA ARG A 83 1.77 -1.01 10.08
C ARG A 83 2.45 -2.37 10.11
N HIS A 84 3.78 -2.40 10.14
CA HIS A 84 4.55 -3.64 10.11
C HIS A 84 4.12 -4.68 11.17
N ASP A 85 3.65 -4.25 12.35
CA ASP A 85 3.24 -5.13 13.46
C ASP A 85 1.82 -5.67 13.35
N ASP A 86 1.02 -5.13 12.43
CA ASP A 86 -0.28 -5.69 12.08
C ASP A 86 -0.14 -6.86 11.11
N TRP A 87 1.01 -6.99 10.44
CA TRP A 87 1.25 -8.04 9.45
C TRP A 87 1.74 -9.34 10.08
N ASN A 88 1.34 -10.45 9.45
CA ASN A 88 1.98 -11.75 9.57
C ASN A 88 1.93 -12.46 8.21
N GLY A 89 2.70 -13.54 8.03
CA GLY A 89 2.78 -14.25 6.75
C GLY A 89 1.44 -14.79 6.25
N GLY A 90 0.52 -15.12 7.16
CA GLY A 90 -0.85 -15.53 6.80
C GLY A 90 -1.66 -14.38 6.19
N LEU A 91 -1.55 -13.17 6.75
CA LEU A 91 -2.20 -11.97 6.21
C LEU A 91 -1.61 -11.57 4.85
N VAL A 92 -0.28 -11.66 4.68
CA VAL A 92 0.37 -11.42 3.37
C VAL A 92 -0.15 -12.41 2.33
N THR A 93 -0.13 -13.71 2.66
CA THR A 93 -0.65 -14.77 1.77
C THR A 93 -2.11 -14.53 1.39
N MET A 94 -2.93 -14.05 2.34
CA MET A 94 -4.33 -13.74 2.10
C MET A 94 -4.53 -12.52 1.20
N ALA A 95 -3.74 -11.46 1.36
CA ALA A 95 -3.77 -10.32 0.46
C ALA A 95 -3.46 -10.76 -0.98
N HIS A 96 -2.38 -11.51 -1.16
CA HIS A 96 -1.99 -12.05 -2.46
C HIS A 96 -3.05 -12.99 -3.06
N ARG A 97 -3.73 -13.80 -2.23
CA ARG A 97 -4.84 -14.66 -2.69
C ARG A 97 -5.98 -13.88 -3.33
N PHE A 98 -6.25 -12.66 -2.87
CA PHE A 98 -7.25 -11.77 -3.46
C PHE A 98 -6.69 -10.85 -4.55
N GLY A 99 -5.41 -10.96 -4.91
CA GLY A 99 -4.76 -10.11 -5.91
C GLY A 99 -4.36 -8.73 -5.39
N LEU A 100 -4.36 -8.52 -4.08
CA LEU A 100 -3.90 -7.29 -3.44
C LEU A 100 -2.41 -7.38 -3.13
N LEU A 101 -1.69 -6.28 -3.31
CA LEU A 101 -0.32 -6.14 -2.80
C LEU A 101 -0.33 -5.79 -1.30
N ALA A 102 0.65 -6.31 -0.57
CA ALA A 102 0.84 -6.11 0.85
C ALA A 102 1.94 -5.07 1.10
N PHE A 103 1.55 -3.87 1.51
CA PHE A 103 2.48 -2.79 1.86
C PHE A 103 2.62 -2.66 3.38
N GLY A 104 3.82 -2.36 3.85
CA GLY A 104 4.11 -2.12 5.28
C GLY A 104 4.64 -0.72 5.56
N TRP A 105 4.19 -0.09 6.64
CA TRP A 105 4.75 1.17 7.12
C TRP A 105 5.30 1.08 8.56
N ASP A 106 6.12 2.07 8.92
CA ASP A 106 6.89 2.17 10.17
C ASP A 106 8.02 1.12 10.32
N LEU A 107 8.69 0.76 9.22
CA LEU A 107 9.81 -0.19 9.24
C LEU A 107 11.14 0.54 9.48
N GLN A 108 11.39 0.94 10.72
CA GLN A 108 12.51 1.85 11.06
C GLN A 108 13.81 1.15 11.47
N HIS A 109 13.79 -0.16 11.64
CA HIS A 109 14.91 -0.94 12.15
C HIS A 109 15.28 -2.07 11.20
N ASP A 110 16.56 -2.44 11.16
CA ASP A 110 17.11 -3.47 10.27
C ASP A 110 16.33 -4.79 10.38
N HIS A 111 16.14 -5.29 11.60
CA HIS A 111 15.38 -6.52 11.85
C HIS A 111 13.89 -6.42 11.48
N VAL A 112 13.29 -5.22 11.56
CA VAL A 112 11.88 -4.99 11.17
C VAL A 112 11.76 -4.99 9.65
N LEU A 113 12.66 -4.29 8.95
CA LEU A 113 12.76 -4.29 7.49
C LEU A 113 12.98 -5.70 6.95
N GLN A 114 13.98 -6.40 7.49
CA GLN A 114 14.28 -7.78 7.12
C GLN A 114 13.07 -8.68 7.34
N SER A 115 12.46 -8.62 8.53
CA SER A 115 11.28 -9.45 8.82
C SER A 115 10.12 -9.13 7.89
N GLY A 116 9.88 -7.86 7.55
CA GLY A 116 8.81 -7.46 6.63
C GLY A 116 9.04 -7.96 5.21
N LEU A 117 10.27 -7.82 4.69
CA LEU A 117 10.65 -8.28 3.36
C LEU A 117 10.58 -9.81 3.24
N LEU A 118 11.16 -10.53 4.21
CA LEU A 118 11.12 -12.01 4.23
C LEU A 118 9.72 -12.57 4.46
N MET A 119 8.83 -11.82 5.11
CA MET A 119 7.41 -12.15 5.23
C MET A 119 6.67 -12.07 3.89
N GLY A 120 7.23 -11.34 2.92
CA GLY A 120 6.66 -11.17 1.58
C GLY A 120 5.90 -9.86 1.37
N LEU A 121 6.21 -8.80 2.14
CA LEU A 121 5.69 -7.47 1.82
C LEU A 121 6.20 -7.01 0.44
N ASP A 122 5.30 -6.51 -0.38
CA ASP A 122 5.57 -6.04 -1.74
C ASP A 122 6.18 -4.63 -1.77
N ALA A 123 5.91 -3.82 -0.74
CA ALA A 123 6.55 -2.53 -0.53
C ALA A 123 6.65 -2.19 0.95
N VAL A 124 7.67 -1.40 1.31
CA VAL A 124 7.93 -0.97 2.68
C VAL A 124 8.15 0.54 2.73
N TYR A 125 7.70 1.18 3.81
CA TYR A 125 7.95 2.58 4.12
C TYR A 125 8.78 2.72 5.40
N SER A 126 9.79 3.59 5.32
CA SER A 126 10.74 3.86 6.39
C SER A 126 11.17 5.34 6.33
N ASP A 127 11.40 5.94 7.48
CA ASP A 127 12.05 7.26 7.58
C ASP A 127 13.58 7.15 7.40
N ARG A 128 14.11 5.92 7.35
CA ARG A 128 15.52 5.60 7.14
C ARG A 128 15.76 4.97 5.77
N ALA A 129 15.64 5.79 4.72
CA ALA A 129 15.73 5.33 3.34
C ALA A 129 17.07 4.65 2.99
N ASP A 130 18.18 5.09 3.60
CA ASP A 130 19.50 4.49 3.48
C ASP A 130 19.51 3.03 3.94
N LEU A 131 19.02 2.80 5.17
CA LEU A 131 18.90 1.46 5.74
C LEU A 131 17.89 0.61 4.98
N MET A 132 16.75 1.20 4.61
CA MET A 132 15.71 0.51 3.83
C MET A 132 16.26 -0.05 2.52
N VAL A 133 17.05 0.74 1.78
CA VAL A 133 17.69 0.32 0.53
C VAL A 133 18.76 -0.74 0.81
N GLU A 134 19.61 -0.55 1.82
CA GLU A 134 20.64 -1.54 2.21
C GLU A 134 20.01 -2.91 2.52
N VAL A 135 18.97 -2.94 3.35
CA VAL A 135 18.28 -4.19 3.72
C VAL A 135 17.56 -4.78 2.52
N ALA A 136 16.89 -3.98 1.69
CA ALA A 136 16.23 -4.48 0.48
C ALA A 136 17.25 -5.13 -0.48
N GLU A 137 18.39 -4.48 -0.73
CA GLU A 137 19.45 -5.05 -1.57
C GLU A 137 20.00 -6.37 -1.00
N ARG A 138 20.12 -6.46 0.33
CA ARG A 138 20.62 -7.64 1.03
C ARG A 138 19.65 -8.82 0.99
N GLU A 139 18.35 -8.59 1.22
CA GLU A 139 17.37 -9.66 1.39
C GLU A 139 16.71 -10.09 0.07
N ILE A 140 16.43 -9.15 -0.83
CA ILE A 140 15.68 -9.41 -2.07
C ILE A 140 16.45 -9.04 -3.35
N GLY A 141 17.67 -8.50 -3.21
CA GLY A 141 18.52 -8.09 -4.32
C GLY A 141 18.13 -6.71 -4.90
N ARG A 142 18.84 -6.28 -5.94
CA ARG A 142 18.49 -5.04 -6.65
C ARG A 142 17.28 -5.24 -7.56
N SER A 143 16.21 -4.51 -7.29
CA SER A 143 15.15 -4.26 -8.27
C SER A 143 15.74 -3.52 -9.47
N ARG A 144 15.58 -4.09 -10.68
CA ARG A 144 16.06 -3.50 -11.96
C ARG A 144 15.13 -2.39 -12.47
#